data_AF-A0A7T7FBJ9-F1
#
_entry.id   AF-A0A7T7FBJ9-F1
#
_cell.length_a   1.000
_cell.length_b   1.000
_cell.length_c   1.000
_cell.angle_alpha   90.00
_cell.angle_beta   90.00
_cell.angle_gamma   90.00
#
_symmetry.space_group_name_H-M   'P 1'
#
loop_
_entity.id
_entity.type
_entity.pdbx_description
1 polymer ?
#
loop_
_entity_poly.entity_id
_entity_poly.type
_entity_poly.pdbx_seq_one_letter_code
_entity_poly.pdbx_strand_id
1 'polypeptide(L)' 'MAELLLEADNYCRQRKLKAIEITVITSRHELIDWYKRRGFYDTGEKRAFPIHPKFGVAKQPFDLTVMNKDVF' A
#
# COMPACT_ATOMS: atom_id res chain seq x y z
N MET A 1 -6.73 10.24 -6.49
CA MET A 1 -6.47 9.12 -5.55
C MET A 1 -7.67 8.74 -4.70
N ALA A 2 -8.41 9.69 -4.10
CA ALA A 2 -9.56 9.33 -3.28
C ALA A 2 -10.64 8.51 -4.04
N GLU A 3 -10.90 8.87 -5.30
CA GLU A 3 -11.85 8.15 -6.16
C GLU A 3 -11.40 6.72 -6.51
N LEU A 4 -10.10 6.53 -6.79
CA LEU A 4 -9.55 5.20 -7.07
C LEU A 4 -9.67 4.24 -5.89
N LEU A 5 -9.43 4.73 -4.67
CA LEU A 5 -9.60 3.91 -3.47
C LEU A 5 -11.06 3.55 -3.23
N LEU A 6 -11.98 4.50 -3.44
CA LEU A 6 -13.41 4.22 -3.32
C LEU A 6 -13.83 3.11 -4.29
N GLU A 7 -13.35 3.15 -5.52
CA GLU A 7 -13.66 2.11 -6.50
C GLU A 7 -12.99 0.77 -6.17
N ALA A 8 -11.79 0.78 -5.58
CA ALA A 8 -11.15 -0.43 -5.07
C ALA A 8 -11.98 -1.07 -3.93
N ASP A 9 -12.54 -0.26 -3.02
CA ASP A 9 -13.46 -0.74 -1.98
C ASP A 9 -14.72 -1.38 -2.60
N ASN A 10 -15.35 -0.71 -3.58
CA ASN A 10 -16.51 -1.24 -4.30
C ASN A 10 -16.18 -2.57 -4.99
N TYR A 11 -15.03 -2.64 -5.66
CA TYR A 11 -14.55 -3.84 -6.34
C TYR A 11 -14.37 -5.01 -5.37
N CYS A 12 -13.75 -4.78 -4.21
CA CYS A 12 -13.61 -5.79 -3.16
C CYS A 12 -14.95 -6.26 -2.64
N ARG A 13 -15.89 -5.33 -2.41
CA ARG A 13 -17.24 -5.66 -1.94
C ARG A 13 -18.01 -6.54 -2.91
N GLN A 14 -18.00 -6.19 -4.20
CA GLN A 14 -18.68 -6.96 -5.24
C GLN A 14 -18.13 -8.40 -5.36
N ARG A 15 -16.82 -8.59 -5.10
CA ARG A 15 -16.15 -9.88 -5.20
C ARG A 15 -15.99 -10.62 -3.87
N LYS A 16 -16.53 -10.08 -2.78
CA LYS A 16 -16.40 -10.66 -1.43
C LYS A 16 -14.94 -10.86 -1.01
N LEU A 17 -14.06 -9.93 -1.39
CA LEU A 17 -12.65 -9.93 -1.00
C LEU A 17 -12.49 -9.30 0.38
N LYS A 18 -11.74 -9.95 1.26
CA LYS A 18 -11.65 -9.58 2.69
C LYS A 18 -10.98 -8.24 2.96
N ALA A 19 -9.93 -7.93 2.21
CA ALA A 19 -9.10 -6.74 2.45
C ALA A 19 -8.45 -6.25 1.17
N ILE A 20 -7.99 -5.00 1.21
CA ILE A 20 -7.10 -4.39 0.22
C ILE A 20 -5.69 -4.34 0.82
N GLU A 21 -4.71 -4.94 0.14
CA GLU A 21 -3.30 -4.84 0.48
C GLU A 21 -2.61 -3.82 -0.44
N ILE A 22 -1.80 -2.93 0.14
CA ILE A 22 -0.93 -2.02 -0.60
C ILE A 22 0.49 -2.08 -0.05
N THR A 23 1.47 -1.76 -0.90
CA THR A 23 2.86 -1.55 -0.48
C THR A 23 3.24 -0.08 -0.65
N VAL A 24 3.84 0.51 0.38
CA VAL A 24 4.22 1.93 0.40
C VAL A 24 5.69 2.05 0.78
N ILE A 25 6.45 2.90 0.09
CA ILE A 25 7.85 3.17 0.45
C ILE A 25 7.90 3.70 1.88
N THR A 26 8.69 3.06 2.74
CA THR A 26 8.80 3.36 4.17
C THR A 26 9.16 4.82 4.47
N SER A 27 9.93 5.48 3.61
CA SER A 27 10.30 6.91 3.76
C SER A 27 9.16 7.90 3.45
N ARG A 28 8.02 7.45 2.91
CA ARG A 28 6.88 8.32 2.53
C ARG A 28 5.88 8.47 3.67
N HIS A 29 6.32 9.05 4.78
CA HIS A 29 5.54 9.11 6.02
C HIS A 29 4.18 9.81 5.86
N GLU A 30 4.12 10.94 5.14
CA GLU A 30 2.86 11.64 4.87
C GLU A 30 1.84 10.78 4.12
N LEU A 31 2.32 9.96 3.17
CA LEU A 31 1.46 9.07 2.39
C LEU A 31 0.98 7.89 3.24
N ILE A 32 1.84 7.33 4.09
CA ILE A 32 1.47 6.30 5.06
C ILE A 32 0.37 6.84 5.99
N ASP A 33 0.54 8.03 6.55
CA ASP A 33 -0.45 8.63 7.44
C ASP A 33 -1.76 8.97 6.72
N TRP A 34 -1.68 9.33 5.43
CA TRP A 34 -2.87 9.52 4.60
C TRP A 34 -3.65 8.21 4.41
N TYR A 35 -2.97 7.09 4.19
CA TYR A 35 -3.61 5.77 4.13
C TYR A 35 -4.20 5.36 5.49
N LYS A 36 -3.49 5.63 6.60
CA LYS A 36 -4.00 5.36 7.96
C LYS A 36 -5.34 6.05 8.24
N ARG A 37 -5.44 7.34 7.90
CA ARG A 37 -6.70 8.10 8.04
C ARG A 37 -7.86 7.53 7.22
N ARG A 38 -7.58 6.66 6.24
CA ARG A 38 -8.58 6.01 5.37
C ARG A 38 -8.87 4.56 5.75
N GLY A 39 -8.41 4.13 6.92
CA GLY A 39 -8.67 2.80 7.47
C GLY A 39 -7.64 1.74 7.09
N PHE A 40 -6.52 2.13 6.47
CA PHE A 40 -5.39 1.21 6.33
C PHE A 40 -4.61 1.10 7.64
N TYR A 41 -4.09 -0.08 7.94
CA TYR A 41 -3.19 -0.32 9.06
C TYR A 41 -1.92 -0.99 8.56
N ASP A 42 -0.81 -0.72 9.25
CA ASP A 42 0.48 -1.35 8.96
C ASP A 42 0.42 -2.81 9.44
N THR A 43 0.83 -3.76 8.59
CA THR A 43 0.82 -5.19 8.93
C THR A 43 2.09 -5.62 9.69
N GLY A 44 3.10 -4.74 9.79
CA GLY A 44 4.43 -5.04 10.28
C GLY A 44 5.33 -5.74 9.26
N GLU A 45 4.78 -6.15 8.11
CA GLU A 45 5.54 -6.79 7.04
C GLU A 45 6.27 -5.74 6.21
N LYS A 46 7.56 -5.99 5.98
CA LYS A 46 8.38 -5.22 5.05
C LYS A 46 8.76 -6.06 3.85
N ARG A 47 8.59 -5.52 2.64
CA ARG A 47 9.03 -6.14 1.39
C ARG A 47 10.17 -5.33 0.80
N ALA A 48 11.19 -6.02 0.29
CA ALA A 48 12.26 -5.37 -0.44
C ALA A 48 11.70 -4.67 -1.68
N PHE A 49 12.21 -3.48 -2.00
CA PHE A 49 11.85 -2.83 -3.25
C PHE A 49 12.32 -3.67 -4.43
N PRO A 50 11.47 -3.94 -5.44
CA PRO A 50 11.84 -4.76 -6.58
C PRO A 50 12.95 -4.09 -7.39
N ILE A 51 14.16 -4.64 -7.34
CA ILE A 51 15.29 -4.20 -8.16
C ILE A 51 15.07 -4.76 -9.57
N HIS A 52 14.55 -3.93 -10.47
CA HIS A 52 14.37 -4.29 -11.87
C HIS A 52 15.41 -3.56 -12.74
N PRO A 53 15.98 -4.17 -13.78
CA PRO A 53 17.02 -3.56 -14.63
C PRO A 53 16.59 -2.26 -15.33
N LYS A 54 15.27 -1.99 -15.41
CA LYS A 54 14.69 -0.78 -15.99
C LYS A 54 14.65 0.40 -15.02
N PHE A 55 14.82 0.16 -13.72
CA PHE A 55 14.90 1.21 -12.73
C PHE A 55 16.39 1.52 -12.51
N GLY A 56 16.77 2.79 -12.61
CA GLY A 56 18.12 3.21 -12.30
C GLY A 56 18.53 2.76 -10.89
N VAL A 57 19.83 2.62 -10.64
CA VAL A 57 20.34 2.17 -9.34
C VAL A 57 19.86 3.13 -8.26
N ALA A 58 19.05 2.61 -7.33
CA ALA A 58 18.60 3.39 -6.18
C ALA A 58 19.83 3.81 -5.36
N LYS A 59 19.95 5.11 -5.07
CA LYS A 59 21.07 5.65 -4.28
C LYS A 59 21.06 5.18 -2.82
N GLN A 60 19.91 4.71 -2.33
CA GLN A 60 19.74 4.16 -0.99
C GLN A 60 18.78 2.97 -1.07
N PRO A 61 18.99 1.91 -0.29
CA PRO A 61 18.00 0.87 -0.12
C PRO A 61 16.79 1.46 0.61
N PHE A 62 15.59 1.18 0.12
CA PHE A 62 14.36 1.49 0.81
C PHE A 62 13.44 0.28 0.78
N ASP A 63 12.81 0.02 1.91
CA ASP A 63 11.83 -1.06 2.02
C ASP A 63 10.44 -0.52 1.74
N LEU A 64 9.55 -1.42 1.35
CA LEU A 64 8.13 -1.21 1.28
C LEU A 64 7.49 -1.71 2.58
N THR A 65 6.70 -0.89 3.24
CA THR A 65 5.77 -1.37 4.28
C THR A 65 4.50 -1.88 3.63
N VAL A 66 3.98 -3.00 4.12
CA VAL A 66 2.70 -3.56 3.69
C VAL A 66 1.61 -2.97 4.58
N MET A 67 0.55 -2.45 3.97
CA MET A 67 -0.62 -1.93 4.67
C MET A 67 -1.88 -2.61 4.19
N ASN A 68 -2.77 -2.95 5.11
CA ASN A 68 -4.05 -3.57 4.83
C ASN A 68 -5.21 -2.67 5.20
N LYS A 69 -6.31 -2.77 4.47
CA LYS A 69 -7.61 -2.21 4.85
C LYS A 69 -8.66 -3.30 4.74
N ASP A 70 -9.32 -3.61 5.84
CA ASP A 70 -10.41 -4.58 5.85
C ASP A 70 -11.67 -4.00 5.17
N VAL A 71 -12.33 -4.85 4.40
CA VAL A 71 -13.55 -4.51 3.66
C VAL A 71 -14.76 -5.27 4.22
N PHE A 72 -14.53 -6.42 4.88
CA PHE A 72 -15.54 -7.31 5.47
C PHE A 72 -15.16 -7.81 6.85
#